data_AF-A0A3G7TP64-F1
#
_entry.id   AF-A0A3G7TP64-F1
#
_cell.length_a   1.000
_cell.length_b   1.000
_cell.length_c   1.000
_cell.angle_alpha   90.00
_cell.angle_beta   90.00
_cell.angle_gamma   90.00
#
_symmetry.space_group_name_H-M   'P 1'
#
loop_
_entity.id
_entity.type
_entity.pdbx_description
1 polymer ?
#
loop_
_entity_poly.entity_id
_entity_poly.type
_entity_poly.pdbx_seq_one_letter_code
_entity_poly.pdbx_strand_id
1 'polypeptide(L)'
;MANHGYMTISGKAQGSISAGCSTQDSIGNKCQTGHTDEIMVLSYSHNMVNIGNINKPTHSPIIITKSVDKSSPLLAQALSTREEINCTISFYRVSSFGMQENSIQYQSMAGLLLI
;
A
#
# COMPACT_ATOMS: atom_id res chain seq x y z
N MET A 1 -10.21 18.70 1.56
CA MET A 1 -8.97 17.95 1.21
C MET A 1 -9.19 16.49 1.53
N ALA A 2 -8.90 15.59 0.59
CA ALA A 2 -8.92 14.17 0.87
C ALA A 2 -7.62 13.78 1.59
N ASN A 3 -7.72 13.00 2.66
CA ASN A 3 -6.56 12.41 3.32
C ASN A 3 -6.16 11.17 2.51
N HIS A 4 -5.01 11.24 1.84
CA HIS A 4 -4.49 10.11 1.07
C HIS A 4 -3.68 9.18 1.97
N GLY A 5 -3.80 7.87 1.72
CA GLY A 5 -2.87 6.88 2.25
C GLY A 5 -1.72 6.68 1.28
N TYR A 6 -0.55 6.33 1.79
CA TYR A 6 0.62 5.96 1.00
C TYR A 6 1.12 4.59 1.38
N MET A 7 1.69 3.88 0.42
CA MET A 7 2.17 2.52 0.60
C MET A 7 3.53 2.30 -0.03
N THR A 8 4.43 1.74 0.76
CA THR A 8 5.74 1.29 0.30
C THR A 8 5.72 -0.23 0.19
N ILE A 9 6.12 -0.75 -0.96
CA ILE A 9 6.18 -2.20 -1.24
C ILE A 9 7.60 -2.57 -1.63
N SER A 10 8.15 -3.58 -0.97
CA SER A 10 9.40 -4.23 -1.36
C SER A 10 9.19 -5.73 -1.58
N GLY A 11 9.61 -6.19 -2.76
CA GLY A 11 9.68 -7.61 -3.10
C GLY A 11 11.04 -8.18 -2.74
N LYS A 12 11.06 -9.47 -2.36
CA LYS A 12 12.30 -10.19 -2.03
C LYS A 12 13.27 -10.32 -3.20
N ALA A 13 12.74 -10.47 -4.41
CA ALA A 13 13.50 -10.61 -5.66
C ALA A 13 13.58 -9.29 -6.44
N GLN A 14 12.49 -8.51 -6.46
CA GLN A 14 12.40 -7.26 -7.23
C GLN A 14 12.93 -6.02 -6.50
N GLY A 15 13.16 -6.10 -5.18
CA GLY A 15 13.56 -4.95 -4.37
C GLY A 15 12.42 -3.95 -4.22
N SER A 16 12.70 -2.64 -4.30
CA SER A 16 11.69 -1.59 -4.10
C SER A 16 10.69 -1.49 -5.25
N ILE A 17 9.55 -2.18 -5.13
CA ILE A 17 8.46 -2.19 -6.11
C ILE A 17 7.77 -0.82 -6.21
N SER A 18 7.68 -0.07 -5.10
CA SER A 18 7.06 1.26 -5.09
C SER A 18 7.98 2.38 -5.59
N ALA A 19 9.24 2.10 -5.93
CA ALA A 19 10.19 3.13 -6.36
C ALA A 19 9.72 3.85 -7.63
N GLY A 20 9.65 5.19 -7.56
CA GLY A 20 9.23 6.06 -8.65
C GLY A 20 7.79 5.87 -9.13
N CYS A 21 6.92 5.18 -8.39
CA CYS A 21 5.56 4.88 -8.83
C CYS A 21 4.61 6.09 -8.79
N SER A 22 4.91 7.11 -7.98
CA SER A 22 4.11 8.34 -7.87
C SER A 22 4.82 9.55 -8.47
N THR A 23 5.62 9.32 -9.51
CA THR A 23 6.25 10.36 -10.31
C THR A 23 5.30 10.88 -11.41
N GLN A 24 5.61 12.06 -11.95
CA GLN A 24 4.84 12.64 -13.06
C GLN A 24 4.79 11.70 -14.28
N ASP A 25 5.87 10.99 -14.58
CA ASP A 25 5.91 10.02 -15.68
C ASP A 25 5.03 8.79 -15.44
N SER A 26 4.71 8.51 -14.18
CA SER A 26 3.97 7.31 -13.78
C SER A 26 2.46 7.58 -13.63
N ILE A 27 2.07 8.63 -12.89
CA ILE A 27 0.66 8.94 -12.59
C ILE A 27 0.21 10.31 -13.10
N GLY A 28 1.03 10.99 -13.89
CA GLY A 28 0.76 12.32 -14.42
C GLY A 28 0.63 13.36 -13.31
N ASN A 29 -0.25 14.34 -13.52
CA ASN A 29 -0.48 15.47 -12.60
C ASN A 29 -1.02 15.08 -11.21
N LYS A 30 -1.25 13.78 -10.95
CA LYS A 30 -1.66 13.27 -9.64
C LYS A 30 -0.48 13.05 -8.69
N CYS A 31 0.76 13.21 -9.16
CA CYS A 31 1.95 13.08 -8.34
C CYS A 31 1.98 14.12 -7.22
N GLN A 32 2.47 13.71 -6.05
CA GLN A 32 2.70 14.61 -4.91
C GLN A 32 4.18 14.64 -4.57
N THR A 33 4.73 15.86 -4.51
CA THR A 33 6.12 16.07 -4.10
C THR A 33 6.33 15.57 -2.68
N GLY A 34 7.29 14.66 -2.48
CA GLY A 34 7.57 14.03 -1.19
C GLY A 34 7.10 12.58 -1.07
N HIS A 35 6.26 12.09 -1.99
CA HIS A 35 5.74 10.72 -2.00
C HIS A 35 6.05 9.96 -3.30
N THR A 36 7.13 10.33 -3.99
CA THR A 36 7.47 9.80 -5.33
C THR A 36 7.72 8.29 -5.36
N ASP A 37 8.20 7.74 -4.26
CA ASP A 37 8.56 6.32 -4.08
C ASP A 37 7.51 5.53 -3.29
N GLU A 38 6.34 6.11 -3.10
CA GLU A 38 5.22 5.52 -2.38
C GLU A 38 3.98 5.46 -3.27
N ILE A 39 3.28 4.33 -3.24
CA ILE A 39 2.05 4.12 -3.99
C ILE A 39 0.92 4.90 -3.31
N MET A 40 0.23 5.75 -4.06
CA MET A 40 -0.97 6.40 -3.58
C MET A 40 -2.13 5.39 -3.42
N VAL A 41 -2.63 5.27 -2.18
CA VAL A 41 -3.75 4.40 -1.82
C VAL A 41 -5.05 5.20 -1.90
N LEU A 42 -5.96 4.76 -2.77
CA LEU A 42 -7.28 5.37 -2.98
C LEU A 42 -8.34 4.77 -2.06
N SER A 43 -8.24 3.47 -1.79
CA SER A 43 -9.13 2.76 -0.89
C SER A 43 -8.37 1.64 -0.19
N TYR A 44 -8.71 1.40 1.07
CA TYR A 44 -8.18 0.32 1.90
C TYR A 44 -9.35 -0.41 2.57
N SER A 45 -9.36 -1.74 2.44
CA SER A 45 -10.31 -2.60 3.13
C SER A 45 -9.58 -3.80 3.72
N HIS A 46 -9.81 -4.04 5.01
CA HIS A 46 -9.28 -5.19 5.72
C HIS A 46 -10.31 -5.62 6.74
N ASN A 47 -10.63 -6.91 6.75
CA ASN A 47 -11.60 -7.49 7.65
C ASN A 47 -10.93 -8.53 8.54
N MET A 48 -11.27 -8.52 9.83
CA MET A 48 -10.83 -9.52 10.79
C MET A 48 -12.06 -10.13 11.42
N VAL A 49 -12.22 -11.43 11.26
CA VAL A 49 -13.37 -12.18 11.76
C VAL A 49 -12.90 -13.27 12.72
N ASN A 50 -13.61 -13.45 13.82
CA ASN A 50 -13.42 -14.62 14.68
C ASN A 50 -14.37 -15.73 14.22
N ILE A 51 -13.93 -16.53 13.27
CA ILE A 51 -14.71 -17.67 12.78
C ILE A 51 -14.56 -18.83 13.77
N GLY A 52 -15.66 -19.23 14.40
CA GLY A 52 -15.70 -20.43 15.25
C GLY A 52 -15.33 -20.23 16.71
N ASN A 53 -15.31 -18.98 17.22
CA ASN A 53 -15.06 -18.66 18.63
C ASN A 53 -13.72 -19.22 19.15
N ILE A 54 -12.74 -19.33 18.24
CA ILE A 54 -11.38 -19.74 18.53
C ILE A 54 -10.64 -18.54 19.16
N ASN A 55 -9.66 -18.81 20.04
CA ASN A 55 -8.87 -17.78 20.73
C ASN A 55 -7.94 -16.96 19.81
N LYS A 56 -8.15 -16.98 18.49
CA LYS A 56 -7.30 -16.31 17.49
C LYS A 56 -8.17 -15.64 16.42
N PRO A 57 -7.95 -14.36 16.09
CA PRO A 57 -8.62 -13.71 14.97
C PRO A 57 -8.16 -14.30 13.64
N THR A 58 -9.10 -14.48 12.70
CA THR A 58 -8.79 -14.85 11.31
C THR A 58 -8.69 -13.58 10.46
N HIS A 59 -7.53 -13.37 9.84
CA HIS A 59 -7.30 -12.23 8.94
C HIS A 59 -7.87 -12.53 7.55
N SER A 60 -8.69 -11.62 7.05
CA SER A 60 -9.03 -11.57 5.61
C SER A 60 -7.90 -10.87 4.86
N PRO A 61 -7.76 -11.09 3.53
CA PRO A 61 -6.78 -10.37 2.74
C PRO A 61 -6.99 -8.85 2.85
N ILE A 62 -5.89 -8.11 2.81
CA ILE A 62 -5.93 -6.66 2.70
C ILE A 62 -6.18 -6.32 1.22
N ILE A 63 -7.27 -5.60 0.96
CA ILE A 63 -7.66 -5.18 -0.39
C ILE A 63 -7.37 -3.68 -0.51
N ILE A 64 -6.56 -3.32 -1.49
CA ILE A 64 -6.19 -1.93 -1.79
C ILE A 64 -6.60 -1.57 -3.20
N THR A 65 -7.11 -0.35 -3.38
CA THR A 65 -7.31 0.25 -4.69
C THR A 65 -6.27 1.34 -4.92
N LYS A 66 -5.61 1.29 -6.08
CA LYS A 66 -4.61 2.25 -6.55
C LYS A 66 -4.85 2.56 -8.03
N SER A 67 -4.26 3.65 -8.53
CA SER A 67 -4.18 3.88 -9.97
C SER A 67 -3.22 2.90 -10.65
N VAL A 68 -3.38 2.70 -11.95
CA VAL A 68 -2.36 2.04 -12.77
C VAL A 68 -1.13 2.93 -12.80
N ASP A 69 -0.01 2.41 -12.31
CA ASP A 69 1.26 3.12 -12.21
C ASP A 69 2.44 2.17 -12.50
N LYS A 70 3.67 2.67 -12.42
CA LYS A 70 4.89 1.89 -12.72
C LYS A 70 5.03 0.60 -11.90
N SER A 71 4.44 0.53 -10.71
CA SER A 71 4.50 -0.67 -9.86
C SER A 71 3.43 -1.70 -10.22
N SER A 72 2.39 -1.36 -10.98
CA SER A 72 1.36 -2.31 -11.44
C SER A 72 1.92 -3.54 -12.17
N PRO A 73 2.81 -3.42 -13.18
CA PRO A 73 3.42 -4.59 -13.81
C PRO A 73 4.34 -5.39 -12.87
N LEU A 74 5.02 -4.72 -11.94
CA LEU A 74 5.90 -5.37 -10.96
C LEU A 74 5.10 -6.21 -9.95
N LEU A 75 3.93 -5.72 -9.54
CA LEU A 75 2.98 -6.46 -8.70
C LEU A 75 2.38 -7.65 -9.44
N ALA A 76 2.06 -7.50 -10.73
CA ALA A 76 1.60 -8.62 -11.55
C ALA A 76 2.68 -9.70 -11.69
N GLN A 77 3.94 -9.30 -11.86
CA GLN A 77 5.07 -10.22 -11.87
C GLN A 77 5.25 -10.92 -10.52
N ALA A 78 5.19 -10.18 -9.40
CA ALA A 78 5.30 -10.72 -8.05
C ALA A 78 4.19 -11.74 -7.76
N LEU A 79 2.96 -11.49 -8.24
CA LEU A 79 1.86 -12.45 -8.17
C LEU A 79 2.19 -13.71 -8.97
N SER A 80 2.63 -13.56 -10.22
CA SER A 80 2.92 -14.68 -11.11
C SER A 80 4.05 -15.57 -10.58
N THR A 81 5.05 -15.00 -9.91
CA THR A 81 6.17 -15.74 -9.32
C THR A 81 5.93 -16.18 -7.89
N ARG A 82 4.78 -15.80 -7.29
CA ARG A 82 4.49 -15.98 -5.86
C ARG A 82 5.60 -15.43 -4.98
N GLU A 83 6.12 -14.28 -5.35
CA GLU A 83 7.16 -13.58 -4.61
C GLU A 83 6.62 -13.07 -3.27
N GLU A 84 7.41 -13.27 -2.20
CA GLU A 84 7.12 -12.67 -0.90
C GLU A 84 7.33 -11.15 -0.97
N ILE A 85 6.30 -10.41 -0.57
CA ILE A 85 6.34 -8.94 -0.52
C ILE A 85 6.17 -8.46 0.93
N ASN A 86 6.89 -7.39 1.24
CA ASN A 86 6.73 -6.61 2.47
C ASN A 86 6.07 -5.29 2.12
N CYS A 87 5.02 -4.95 2.86
CA CYS A 87 4.21 -3.76 2.59
C CYS A 87 4.06 -2.94 3.87
N THR A 88 4.29 -1.64 3.75
CA THR A 88 4.03 -0.67 4.83
C THR A 88 3.06 0.38 4.31
N ILE A 89 1.95 0.56 5.01
CA ILE A 89 0.89 1.52 4.68
C ILE A 89 0.90 2.62 5.73
N SER A 90 1.05 3.86 5.30
CA SER A 90 1.01 5.06 6.14
C SER A 90 -0.26 5.86 5.82
N PHE A 91 -1.10 6.05 6.82
CA PHE A 91 -2.28 6.92 6.73
C PHE A 91 -1.95 8.29 7.30
N TYR A 92 -2.30 9.32 6.53
CA TYR A 92 -2.06 10.70 6.89
C TYR A 92 -3.36 11.39 7.29
N ARG A 93 -3.26 12.33 8.22
CA ARG A 93 -4.35 13.25 8.56
C ARG A 93 -3.84 14.69 8.51
N VAL A 94 -4.74 15.63 8.30
CA VAL A 94 -4.45 17.05 8.48
C VAL A 94 -4.53 17.38 9.96
N SER A 95 -3.47 17.94 10.53
CA SER A 95 -3.40 18.41 11.91
C SER A 95 -4.18 19.72 12.08
N SER A 96 -4.43 20.14 13.31
CA SER A 96 -5.10 21.42 13.59
C SER A 96 -4.34 22.64 13.03
N PHE A 97 -3.04 22.49 12.74
CA PHE A 97 -2.20 23.51 12.12
C PHE A 97 -2.22 23.47 10.58
N GLY A 98 -3.05 22.61 9.98
CA GLY A 98 -3.16 22.48 8.52
C GLY A 98 -2.03 21.68 7.85
N MET A 99 -1.13 21.10 8.64
CA MET A 99 -0.02 20.27 8.13
C MET A 99 -0.43 18.80 8.03
N GLN A 100 0.09 18.09 7.03
CA GLN A 100 -0.15 16.67 6.87
C GLN A 100 0.78 15.86 7.79
N GLU A 101 0.21 15.04 8.67
CA GLU A 101 0.95 14.25 9.66
C GLU A 101 0.63 12.75 9.53
N ASN A 102 1.66 11.91 9.61
CA ASN A 102 1.51 10.46 9.72
C ASN A 102 0.76 10.15 11.01
N SER A 103 -0.40 9.52 10.90
CA SER A 103 -1.26 9.26 12.04
C SER A 103 -1.24 7.80 12.46
N ILE A 104 -1.21 6.89 11.49
CA ILE A 104 -1.26 5.44 11.71
C ILE A 104 -0.41 4.74 10.66
N GLN A 105 0.39 3.75 11.08
CA GLN A 105 1.16 2.89 10.18
C GLN A 105 0.75 1.43 10.38
N TYR A 106 0.48 0.75 9.27
CA TYR A 106 0.29 -0.70 9.24
C TYR A 106 1.44 -1.34 8.48
N GLN A 107 2.10 -2.30 9.11
CA GLN A 107 3.15 -3.10 8.48
C GLN A 107 2.67 -4.53 8.34
N SER A 108 2.67 -5.04 7.11
CA SER A 108 2.47 -6.44 6.83
C SER A 108 3.82 -7.04 6.42
N MET A 109 4.33 -7.96 7.25
CA MET A 109 5.51 -8.75 6.94
C MET A 109 5.08 -10.06 6.27
N ALA A 110 5.66 -10.37 5.11
CA ALA A 110 5.45 -11.62 4.36
C ALA A 110 3.98 -11.92 4.02
N GLY A 111 3.33 -11.04 3.24
CA GLY A 111 2.02 -11.31 2.66
C GLY A 111 2.14 -11.88 1.24
N LEU A 112 1.34 -12.90 0.90
CA LEU A 112 1.11 -13.26 -0.50
C LEU A 112 0.07 -12.30 -1.08
N LEU A 113 0.35 -11.67 -2.22
CA LEU A 113 -0.65 -10.85 -2.90
C LEU A 113 -1.78 -11.77 -3.39
N LEU A 114 -2.98 -11.63 -2.84
CA LEU A 114 -4.21 -12.22 -3.39
C LEU A 114 -5.02 -11.05 -3.93
N ILE A 115 -5.17 -10.98 -5.25
CA ILE A 115 -5.99 -9.99 -5.95
C ILE A 115 -7.44 -10.48 -6.01
#